data_AF-A0A4Q2YHU1-F1
#
_entry.id   AF-A0A4Q2YHU1-F1
#
_cell.length_a   1.000
_cell.length_b   1.000
_cell.length_c   1.000
_cell.angle_alpha   90.00
_cell.angle_beta   90.00
_cell.angle_gamma   90.00
#
_symmetry.space_group_name_H-M   'P 1'
#
loop_
_entity.id
_entity.type
_entity.pdbx_description
1 polymer ?
#
loop_
_entity_poly.entity_id
_entity_poly.type
_entity_poly.pdbx_seq_one_letter_code
_entity_poly.pdbx_strand_id
1 'polypeptide(L)'
;MPTIDVFPVCGLSCKEGMSFKAVSARQCPSGALNASSNHPSPTIPMSSNIIESAASRLSLKLESAPAFGSGAMPADQERTFVMLAHLFPLIIWFWKRRESPAVDAHGKEALNFGITAMICIWPVSFIAGFLPSIITLIISLGLAVVSFGVLALVIYGMIQARNGQLLRYPVNFRLIK
;
A
#
# COMPACT_ATOMS: atom_id res chain seq x y z
N MET A 1 -36.78 -7.88 47.75
CA MET A 1 -36.32 -7.08 46.59
C MET A 1 -35.41 -5.97 47.14
N PRO A 2 -34.25 -5.70 46.50
CA PRO A 2 -32.96 -5.74 47.22
C PRO A 2 -32.21 -4.38 47.37
N THR A 3 -31.25 -4.38 48.33
CA THR A 3 -29.90 -3.72 48.36
C THR A 3 -29.81 -2.21 48.10
N ILE A 4 -29.57 -1.29 49.05
CA ILE A 4 -28.41 -1.03 49.95
C ILE A 4 -27.04 -1.15 49.25
N ASP A 5 -26.32 -0.02 49.12
CA ASP A 5 -24.91 0.20 49.52
C ASP A 5 -24.48 1.60 49.03
N VAL A 6 -24.53 2.64 49.88
CA VAL A 6 -23.41 3.11 50.72
C VAL A 6 -22.21 3.60 49.89
N PHE A 7 -22.27 4.87 49.48
CA PHE A 7 -21.08 5.72 49.32
C PHE A 7 -20.78 6.32 50.69
N PRO A 8 -19.54 6.21 51.23
CA PRO A 8 -18.74 7.44 51.36
C PRO A 8 -17.20 7.29 51.38
N VAL A 9 -16.56 8.33 50.82
CA VAL A 9 -15.37 9.09 51.31
C VAL A 9 -13.94 8.49 51.20
N CYS A 10 -13.02 9.44 50.98
CA CYS A 10 -11.54 9.43 50.97
C CYS A 10 -10.92 9.19 49.58
N GLY A 11 -10.10 10.06 49.02
CA GLY A 11 -9.39 11.23 49.54
C GLY A 11 -8.05 11.34 48.82
N LEU A 12 -7.45 12.55 48.86
CA LEU A 12 -6.06 12.91 48.50
C LEU A 12 -5.78 13.12 47.01
N SER A 13 -5.02 14.12 46.57
CA SER A 13 -4.48 15.34 47.17
C SER A 13 -3.76 16.08 46.03
N CYS A 14 -4.07 17.35 45.83
CA CYS A 14 -3.33 18.25 44.95
C CYS A 14 -2.24 18.91 45.81
N LYS A 15 -0.95 18.60 45.60
CA LYS A 15 0.17 19.31 46.25
C LYS A 15 1.44 19.29 45.39
N GLU A 16 1.89 20.52 45.09
CA GLU A 16 3.28 21.00 45.04
C GLU A 16 4.35 20.28 44.19
N GLY A 17 4.94 21.05 43.28
CA GLY A 17 6.33 21.51 43.46
C GLY A 17 7.49 20.59 43.07
N MET A 18 8.28 21.09 42.11
CA MET A 18 9.74 20.89 41.97
C MET A 18 10.29 19.49 41.61
N SER A 19 10.84 19.43 40.39
CA SER A 19 12.17 18.90 40.04
C SER A 19 12.57 17.51 40.54
N PHE A 20 12.79 16.55 39.62
CA PHE A 20 14.09 15.86 39.47
C PHE A 20 14.09 14.96 38.22
N LYS A 21 15.27 14.84 37.61
CA LYS A 21 15.57 14.12 36.35
C LYS A 21 15.30 12.61 36.41
N ALA A 22 14.86 12.09 35.26
CA ALA A 22 15.22 10.82 34.59
C ALA A 22 15.32 9.52 35.42
N VAL A 23 14.43 8.55 35.14
CA VAL A 23 14.73 7.09 35.23
C VAL A 23 13.86 6.33 34.22
N SER A 24 14.50 5.52 33.39
CA SER A 24 13.87 4.51 32.53
C SER A 24 13.72 3.19 33.29
N ALA A 25 12.56 2.53 33.18
CA ALA A 25 12.36 1.08 33.37
C ALA A 25 10.95 0.74 32.87
N ARG A 26 10.78 -0.08 31.83
CA ARG A 26 10.66 -1.55 31.88
C ARG A 26 9.46 -2.08 32.70
N GLN A 27 8.49 -2.61 31.95
CA GLN A 27 7.86 -3.94 32.12
C GLN A 27 6.70 -4.18 33.14
N CYS A 28 5.49 -4.42 32.57
CA CYS A 28 4.49 -5.49 32.84
C CYS A 28 3.74 -5.56 34.20
N PRO A 29 2.60 -6.30 34.40
CA PRO A 29 2.15 -7.52 33.65
C PRO A 29 0.62 -7.80 33.45
N SER A 30 0.38 -8.81 32.60
CA SER A 30 -0.61 -9.91 32.57
C SER A 30 -1.97 -9.88 33.31
N GLY A 31 -3.01 -10.32 32.56
CA GLY A 31 -4.14 -11.16 33.04
C GLY A 31 -5.50 -10.72 32.49
N ALA A 32 -6.04 -11.31 31.41
CA ALA A 32 -6.92 -12.51 31.39
C ALA A 32 -8.37 -12.18 31.85
N LEU A 33 -9.50 -12.54 31.23
CA LEU A 33 -9.90 -13.58 30.26
C LEU A 33 -11.42 -13.39 29.90
N ASN A 34 -11.92 -14.24 28.98
CA ASN A 34 -13.31 -14.56 28.57
C ASN A 34 -13.88 -13.77 27.36
N ALA A 35 -13.89 -14.26 26.12
CA ALA A 35 -14.06 -15.59 25.48
C ALA A 35 -15.51 -16.08 25.28
N SER A 36 -15.76 -16.52 24.04
CA SER A 36 -16.69 -17.59 23.61
C SER A 36 -18.03 -17.21 22.97
N SER A 37 -18.11 -17.39 21.64
CA SER A 37 -19.09 -18.33 21.07
C SER A 37 -18.57 -18.89 19.73
N ASN A 38 -18.31 -20.19 19.73
CA ASN A 38 -17.87 -21.01 18.60
C ASN A 38 -19.00 -21.28 17.59
N HIS A 39 -18.69 -21.31 16.29
CA HIS A 39 -19.02 -22.45 15.41
C HIS A 39 -18.05 -22.50 14.21
N PRO A 40 -17.50 -23.68 13.85
CA PRO A 40 -16.56 -23.82 12.74
C PRO A 40 -17.32 -23.90 11.40
N SER A 41 -16.72 -23.33 10.35
CA SER A 41 -17.03 -23.68 8.96
C SER A 41 -15.72 -23.74 8.19
N PRO A 42 -15.46 -24.83 7.43
CA PRO A 42 -14.21 -25.01 6.72
C PRO A 42 -14.26 -24.15 5.46
N THR A 43 -13.76 -22.92 5.54
CA THR A 43 -13.38 -22.19 4.34
C THR A 43 -11.87 -22.29 4.23
N ILE A 44 -11.45 -23.11 3.28
CA ILE A 44 -10.07 -23.33 2.88
C ILE A 44 -9.35 -21.96 2.82
N PRO A 45 -8.32 -21.67 3.65
CA PRO A 45 -7.55 -20.44 3.53
C PRO A 45 -6.53 -20.61 2.40
N MET A 46 -7.01 -20.77 1.17
CA MET A 46 -6.16 -21.00 0.00
C MET A 46 -6.38 -19.88 -1.00
N SER A 47 -5.78 -18.70 -0.72
CA SER A 47 -5.31 -17.77 -1.75
C SER A 47 -4.53 -16.58 -1.19
N SER A 48 -4.99 -15.94 -0.09
CA SER A 48 -4.38 -14.69 0.40
C SER A 48 -2.93 -14.87 0.89
N ASN A 49 -2.65 -15.96 1.60
CA ASN A 49 -1.32 -16.26 2.13
C ASN A 49 -0.26 -16.54 1.04
N ILE A 50 -0.67 -16.98 -0.16
CA ILE A 50 0.28 -17.26 -1.27
C ILE A 50 0.69 -15.97 -1.98
N ILE A 51 -0.28 -15.08 -2.25
CA ILE A 51 0.00 -13.78 -2.89
C ILE A 51 0.78 -12.88 -1.91
N GLU A 52 0.43 -12.89 -0.63
CA GLU A 52 1.10 -12.09 0.40
C GLU A 52 2.50 -12.64 0.74
N SER A 53 2.71 -13.96 0.69
CA SER A 53 4.05 -14.57 0.85
C SER A 53 4.96 -14.36 -0.37
N ALA A 54 4.42 -14.35 -1.59
CA ALA A 54 5.19 -13.98 -2.79
C ALA A 54 5.52 -12.48 -2.83
N ALA A 55 4.59 -11.62 -2.41
CA ALA A 55 4.76 -10.17 -2.30
C ALA A 55 5.66 -9.73 -1.14
N SER A 56 5.90 -10.60 -0.15
CA SER A 56 6.91 -10.42 0.91
C SER A 56 8.30 -10.92 0.48
N ARG A 57 8.34 -11.93 -0.41
CA ARG A 57 9.57 -12.45 -1.04
C ARG A 57 10.12 -11.51 -2.12
N LEU A 58 9.26 -10.89 -2.92
CA LEU A 58 9.59 -9.64 -3.62
C LEU A 58 9.59 -8.54 -2.57
N SER A 59 10.56 -7.64 -2.51
CA SER A 59 10.57 -6.56 -1.51
C SER A 59 9.54 -5.44 -1.81
N LEU A 60 8.26 -5.78 -2.00
CA LEU A 60 7.19 -4.81 -2.24
C LEU A 60 6.91 -4.05 -0.95
N LYS A 61 7.47 -2.84 -0.85
CA LYS A 61 7.31 -1.99 0.33
C LYS A 61 6.00 -1.23 0.22
N LEU A 62 4.97 -1.69 0.93
CA LEU A 62 3.72 -0.96 1.08
C LEU A 62 3.94 0.17 2.10
N GLU A 63 3.72 1.39 1.65
CA GLU A 63 3.75 2.61 2.48
C GLU A 63 2.31 3.06 2.72
N SER A 64 2.01 3.67 3.86
CA SER A 64 0.70 4.30 4.03
C SER A 64 0.55 5.47 3.06
N ALA A 65 -0.52 5.47 2.27
CA ALA A 65 -0.79 6.59 1.37
C ALA A 65 -1.33 7.79 2.18
N PRO A 66 -1.21 9.02 1.65
CA PRO A 66 -1.90 10.19 2.22
C PRO A 66 -3.40 9.93 2.39
N ALA A 67 -3.99 10.43 3.46
CA ALA A 67 -5.42 10.23 3.72
C ALA A 67 -6.29 10.81 2.59
N PHE A 68 -7.28 10.04 2.14
CA PHE A 68 -8.27 10.51 1.17
C PHE A 68 -9.09 11.66 1.77
N GLY A 69 -9.42 12.66 0.97
CA GLY A 69 -10.15 13.88 1.34
C GLY A 69 -9.26 14.98 1.91
N SER A 70 -7.93 14.83 1.85
CA SER A 70 -6.99 15.86 2.32
C SER A 70 -6.74 16.98 1.30
N GLY A 71 -7.24 16.83 0.07
CA GLY A 71 -7.11 17.80 -1.01
C GLY A 71 -8.37 18.64 -1.25
N ALA A 72 -8.43 19.30 -2.41
CA ALA A 72 -9.56 20.15 -2.82
C ALA A 72 -10.78 19.36 -3.34
N MET A 73 -10.72 18.03 -3.38
CA MET A 73 -11.75 17.15 -3.91
C MET A 73 -12.41 16.27 -2.84
N PRO A 74 -13.67 15.84 -3.08
CA PRO A 74 -14.33 14.88 -2.21
C PRO A 74 -13.67 13.49 -2.31
N ALA A 75 -13.69 12.74 -1.20
CA ALA A 75 -12.90 11.51 -1.02
C ALA A 75 -13.32 10.35 -1.94
N ASP A 76 -14.58 10.32 -2.39
CA ASP A 76 -15.11 9.35 -3.34
C ASP A 76 -14.54 9.58 -4.75
N GLN A 77 -14.51 10.83 -5.20
CA GLN A 77 -13.98 11.23 -6.49
C GLN A 77 -12.46 11.01 -6.54
N GLU A 78 -11.76 11.34 -5.46
CA GLU A 78 -10.32 11.12 -5.33
C GLU A 78 -9.93 9.65 -5.48
N ARG A 79 -10.65 8.72 -4.83
CA ARG A 79 -10.40 7.26 -4.98
C ARG A 79 -10.50 6.82 -6.44
N THR A 80 -11.48 7.34 -7.16
CA THR A 80 -11.67 7.03 -8.58
C THR A 80 -10.48 7.54 -9.40
N PHE A 81 -10.04 8.79 -9.17
CA PHE A 81 -8.88 9.34 -9.85
C PHE A 81 -7.58 8.62 -9.52
N VAL A 82 -7.40 8.15 -8.29
CA VAL A 82 -6.21 7.37 -7.90
C VAL A 82 -6.16 6.05 -8.64
N MET A 83 -7.27 5.30 -8.75
CA MET A 83 -7.29 4.06 -9.54
C MET A 83 -6.99 4.35 -11.00
N LEU A 84 -7.62 5.39 -11.55
CA LEU A 84 -7.46 5.78 -12.93
C LEU A 84 -6.01 6.22 -13.22
N ALA A 85 -5.32 6.85 -12.25
CA ALA A 85 -3.92 7.23 -12.34
C ALA A 85 -2.95 6.05 -12.51
N HIS A 86 -3.34 4.83 -12.16
CA HIS A 86 -2.51 3.65 -12.46
C HIS A 86 -2.72 3.13 -13.89
N LEU A 87 -3.90 3.35 -14.49
CA LEU A 87 -4.19 3.01 -15.89
C LEU A 87 -3.56 4.02 -16.85
N PHE A 88 -3.73 5.31 -16.56
CA PHE A 88 -3.26 6.41 -17.41
C PHE A 88 -2.44 7.41 -16.59
N PRO A 89 -1.25 7.01 -16.09
CA PRO A 89 -0.46 7.83 -15.19
C PRO A 89 -0.09 9.18 -15.80
N LEU A 90 0.29 9.23 -17.08
CA LEU A 90 0.66 10.47 -17.76
C LEU A 90 -0.47 11.50 -17.80
N ILE A 91 -1.68 11.08 -18.15
CA ILE A 91 -2.79 12.02 -18.38
C ILE A 91 -3.32 12.53 -17.03
N ILE A 92 -3.58 11.61 -16.10
CA ILE A 92 -4.29 11.91 -14.86
C ILE A 92 -3.38 12.58 -13.85
N TRP A 93 -2.13 12.13 -13.75
CA TRP A 93 -1.18 12.77 -12.85
C TRP A 93 -0.95 14.23 -13.25
N PHE A 94 -0.74 14.53 -14.54
CA PHE A 94 -0.54 15.92 -14.97
C PHE A 94 -1.74 16.82 -14.68
N TRP A 95 -2.96 16.32 -14.90
CA TRP A 95 -4.17 17.11 -14.70
C TRP A 95 -4.51 17.31 -13.22
N LYS A 96 -4.35 16.28 -12.39
CA LYS A 96 -4.94 16.23 -11.04
C LYS A 96 -3.93 16.28 -9.88
N ARG A 97 -2.62 16.24 -10.13
CA ARG A 97 -1.57 16.28 -9.09
C ARG A 97 -1.62 17.48 -8.15
N ARG A 98 -2.18 18.61 -8.57
CA ARG A 98 -2.22 19.83 -7.75
C ARG A 98 -3.42 19.85 -6.80
N GLU A 99 -4.42 19.02 -7.05
CA GLU A 99 -5.70 19.05 -6.35
C GLU A 99 -5.77 18.04 -5.20
N SER A 100 -5.00 16.94 -5.27
CA SER A 100 -5.00 15.88 -4.27
C SER A 100 -3.57 15.35 -4.01
N PRO A 101 -3.15 15.25 -2.73
CA PRO A 101 -1.86 14.65 -2.39
C PRO A 101 -1.84 13.13 -2.58
N ALA A 102 -2.98 12.44 -2.47
CA ALA A 102 -3.05 11.00 -2.74
C ALA A 102 -2.82 10.70 -4.23
N VAL A 103 -3.44 11.49 -5.13
CA VAL A 103 -3.24 11.36 -6.58
C VAL A 103 -1.81 11.70 -6.98
N ASP A 104 -1.17 12.70 -6.34
CA ASP A 104 0.24 12.98 -6.61
C ASP A 104 1.14 11.81 -6.19
N ALA A 105 0.94 11.22 -5.01
CA ALA A 105 1.77 10.13 -4.53
C ALA A 105 1.63 8.86 -5.41
N HIS A 106 0.40 8.42 -5.66
CA HIS A 106 0.13 7.25 -6.50
C HIS A 106 0.50 7.49 -7.97
N GLY A 107 0.18 8.68 -8.50
CA GLY A 107 0.48 9.04 -9.87
C GLY A 107 1.98 9.11 -10.15
N LYS A 108 2.79 9.66 -9.24
CA LYS A 108 4.26 9.66 -9.38
C LYS A 108 4.84 8.24 -9.42
N GLU A 109 4.38 7.37 -8.54
CA GLU A 109 4.89 6.00 -8.43
C GLU A 109 4.50 5.17 -9.67
N ALA A 110 3.24 5.25 -10.11
CA ALA A 110 2.75 4.61 -11.34
C ALA A 110 3.41 5.16 -12.61
N LEU A 111 3.63 6.48 -12.67
CA LEU A 111 4.30 7.13 -13.81
C LEU A 111 5.76 6.69 -13.94
N ASN A 112 6.50 6.74 -12.84
CA ASN A 112 7.90 6.31 -12.84
C ASN A 112 8.02 4.83 -13.24
N PHE A 113 7.10 3.97 -12.79
CA PHE A 113 7.03 2.56 -13.20
C PHE A 113 6.70 2.40 -14.70
N GLY A 114 5.71 3.12 -15.21
CA GLY A 114 5.34 3.09 -16.63
C GLY A 114 6.47 3.55 -17.55
N ILE A 115 7.20 4.61 -17.17
CA ILE A 115 8.37 5.09 -17.92
C ILE A 115 9.49 4.06 -17.88
N THR A 116 9.77 3.47 -16.71
CA THR A 116 10.76 2.38 -16.57
C THR A 116 10.43 1.20 -17.48
N ALA A 117 9.17 0.76 -17.49
CA ALA A 117 8.71 -0.33 -18.36
C ALA A 117 8.86 0.02 -19.85
N MET A 118 8.49 1.24 -20.26
CA MET A 118 8.67 1.71 -21.64
C MET A 118 10.14 1.71 -22.07
N ILE A 119 11.03 2.26 -21.25
CA ILE A 119 12.47 2.34 -21.56
C ILE A 119 13.11 0.96 -21.59
N CYS A 120 12.64 -0.01 -20.81
CA CYS A 120 13.15 -1.38 -20.86
C CYS A 120 12.61 -2.19 -22.05
N ILE A 121 11.30 -2.12 -22.32
CA ILE A 121 10.64 -3.00 -23.30
C ILE A 121 10.85 -2.50 -24.73
N TRP A 122 10.76 -1.19 -24.96
CA TRP A 122 10.80 -0.60 -26.30
C TRP A 122 12.12 -0.84 -27.06
N PRO A 123 13.32 -0.56 -26.51
CA PRO A 123 14.57 -0.80 -27.23
C PRO A 123 14.86 -2.29 -27.43
N VAL A 124 14.49 -3.15 -26.47
CA VAL A 124 14.65 -4.61 -26.63
C VAL A 124 13.82 -5.13 -27.80
N SER A 125 12.56 -4.68 -27.91
CA SER A 125 11.69 -5.00 -29.04
C SER A 125 12.25 -4.47 -30.37
N PHE A 126 12.74 -3.22 -30.37
CA PHE A 126 13.33 -2.60 -31.56
C PHE A 126 14.55 -3.36 -32.08
N ILE A 127 15.48 -3.72 -31.18
CA ILE A 127 16.69 -4.49 -31.55
C ILE A 127 16.31 -5.90 -32.01
N ALA A 128 15.34 -6.55 -31.36
CA ALA A 128 14.87 -7.88 -31.73
C ALA A 128 14.31 -7.96 -33.16
N GLY A 129 13.81 -6.86 -33.71
CA GLY A 129 13.36 -6.77 -35.10
C GLY A 129 14.45 -6.91 -36.15
N PHE A 130 15.72 -6.67 -35.79
CA PHE A 130 16.87 -6.81 -36.69
C PHE A 130 17.56 -8.18 -36.60
N LEU A 131 17.14 -9.03 -35.65
CA LEU A 131 17.72 -10.35 -35.44
C LEU A 131 17.03 -11.42 -36.32
N PRO A 132 17.68 -12.58 -36.53
CA PRO A 132 17.07 -13.68 -37.26
C PRO A 132 15.82 -14.22 -36.52
N SER A 133 14.84 -14.68 -37.30
CA SER A 133 13.47 -15.00 -36.86
C SER A 133 13.39 -15.97 -35.67
N ILE A 134 14.28 -16.96 -35.58
CA ILE A 134 14.31 -17.91 -34.46
C ILE A 134 14.63 -17.19 -33.14
N ILE A 135 15.60 -16.27 -33.16
CA ILE A 135 15.99 -15.53 -31.95
C ILE A 135 14.88 -14.54 -31.57
N THR A 136 14.29 -13.85 -32.55
CA THR A 136 13.17 -12.93 -32.34
C THR A 136 11.98 -13.63 -31.68
N LEU A 137 11.68 -14.89 -32.04
CA LEU A 137 10.58 -15.67 -31.44
C LEU A 137 10.83 -15.99 -29.96
N ILE A 138 12.07 -16.32 -29.59
CA ILE A 138 12.43 -16.56 -28.18
C ILE A 138 12.33 -15.26 -27.37
N ILE A 139 12.85 -14.16 -27.92
CA ILE A 139 12.79 -12.84 -27.27
C ILE A 139 11.34 -12.38 -27.11
N SER A 140 10.50 -12.53 -28.15
CA SER A 140 9.10 -12.09 -28.09
C SER A 140 8.29 -12.87 -27.05
N LEU A 141 8.54 -14.18 -26.90
CA LEU A 141 7.93 -14.99 -25.85
C LEU A 141 8.36 -14.52 -24.45
N GLY A 142 9.66 -14.25 -24.26
CA GLY A 142 10.17 -13.68 -23.00
C GLY A 142 9.56 -12.32 -22.68
N LEU A 143 9.45 -11.45 -23.69
CA LEU A 143 8.87 -10.11 -23.56
C LEU A 143 7.37 -10.17 -23.24
N ALA A 144 6.64 -11.16 -23.78
CA ALA A 144 5.24 -11.39 -23.43
C ALA A 144 5.08 -11.73 -21.94
N VAL A 145 5.88 -12.66 -21.42
CA VAL A 145 5.86 -13.03 -19.99
C VAL A 145 6.16 -11.82 -19.09
N VAL A 146 7.18 -11.03 -19.44
CA VAL A 146 7.52 -9.80 -18.70
C VAL A 146 6.36 -8.79 -18.76
N SER A 147 5.72 -8.62 -19.92
CA SER A 147 4.59 -7.71 -20.10
C SER A 147 3.39 -8.10 -19.23
N PHE A 148 3.09 -9.39 -19.11
CA PHE A 148 2.08 -9.89 -18.18
C PHE A 148 2.44 -9.57 -16.72
N GLY A 149 3.72 -9.71 -16.34
CA GLY A 149 4.20 -9.32 -15.01
C GLY A 149 4.05 -7.82 -14.72
N VAL A 150 4.35 -6.96 -15.70
CA VAL A 150 4.14 -5.51 -15.60
C VAL A 150 2.66 -5.19 -15.39
N LEU A 151 1.78 -5.80 -16.20
CA LEU A 151 0.34 -5.61 -16.06
C LEU A 151 -0.17 -6.07 -14.69
N ALA A 152 0.31 -7.21 -14.19
CA ALA A 152 -0.03 -7.71 -12.85
C ALA A 152 0.38 -6.71 -11.75
N LEU A 153 1.55 -6.06 -11.88
CA LEU A 153 1.99 -5.02 -10.95
C LEU A 153 1.12 -3.76 -11.01
N VAL A 154 0.66 -3.34 -12.20
CA VAL A 154 -0.29 -2.22 -12.33
C VAL A 154 -1.61 -2.54 -11.63
N ILE A 155 -2.16 -3.74 -11.87
CA ILE A 155 -3.41 -4.20 -11.23
C ILE A 155 -3.25 -4.28 -9.72
N TYR A 156 -2.12 -4.82 -9.24
CA TYR A 156 -1.83 -4.89 -7.81
C TYR A 156 -1.74 -3.49 -7.18
N GLY A 157 -1.08 -2.54 -7.85
CA GLY A 157 -1.04 -1.14 -7.43
C GLY A 157 -2.43 -0.50 -7.35
N MET A 158 -3.30 -0.76 -8.32
CA MET A 158 -4.70 -0.30 -8.27
C MET A 158 -5.49 -0.87 -7.09
N ILE A 159 -5.40 -2.18 -6.87
CA ILE A 159 -6.09 -2.83 -5.75
C ILE A 159 -5.60 -2.23 -4.43
N GLN A 160 -4.29 -2.03 -4.32
CA GLN A 160 -3.70 -1.48 -3.11
C GLN A 160 -4.06 0.01 -2.89
N ALA A 161 -4.19 0.76 -3.98
CA ALA A 161 -4.67 2.13 -3.96
C ALA A 161 -6.12 2.25 -3.47
N ARG A 162 -6.99 1.28 -3.78
CA ARG A 162 -8.34 1.23 -3.19
C ARG A 162 -8.31 1.14 -1.66
N ASN A 163 -7.32 0.43 -1.13
CA ASN A 163 -7.13 0.21 0.31
C ASN A 163 -6.40 1.37 1.00
N GLY A 164 -6.02 2.42 0.26
CA GLY A 164 -5.27 3.56 0.82
C GLY A 164 -3.83 3.23 1.19
N GLN A 165 -3.23 2.22 0.57
CA GLN A 165 -1.80 1.97 0.72
C GLN A 165 -1.09 2.18 -0.61
N LEU A 166 0.10 2.77 -0.54
CA LEU A 166 0.94 3.07 -1.67
C LEU A 166 1.92 1.92 -1.89
N LEU A 167 1.75 1.22 -3.00
CA LEU A 167 2.68 0.19 -3.44
C LEU A 167 3.95 0.85 -3.99
N ARG A 168 5.12 0.60 -3.37
CA ARG A 168 6.41 0.93 -4.02
C ARG A 168 6.83 -0.19 -4.94
N TYR A 169 7.02 0.15 -6.22
CA TYR A 169 7.49 -0.79 -7.21
C TYR A 169 8.98 -1.09 -7.01
N PRO A 170 9.40 -2.35 -7.08
CA PRO A 170 10.78 -2.75 -6.80
C PRO A 170 11.73 -2.35 -7.94
N VAL A 171 11.22 -2.31 -9.17
CA VAL A 171 11.93 -1.85 -10.36
C VAL A 171 11.33 -0.50 -10.74
N ASN A 172 11.95 0.58 -10.26
CA ASN A 172 11.43 1.92 -10.51
C ASN A 172 12.56 2.95 -10.62
N PHE A 173 12.70 3.58 -11.79
CA PHE A 173 13.51 4.79 -11.94
C PHE A 173 12.73 5.99 -11.43
N ARG A 174 13.07 6.45 -10.23
CA ARG A 174 12.49 7.67 -9.62
C ARG A 174 12.99 8.92 -10.33
N LEU A 175 12.45 9.18 -11.51
CA LEU A 175 12.69 10.37 -12.31
C LEU A 175 12.03 11.61 -11.67
N ILE A 176 10.89 11.39 -11.01
CA ILE A 176 10.09 12.44 -10.40
C ILE A 176 10.03 12.21 -8.89
N LYS A 177 10.40 13.25 -8.11
CA LYS A 177 10.39 13.26 -6.64
C LYS A 177 9.20 14.07 -6.12
#